data_AF-A0A0B4KI94-F1
#
_entry.id   AF-A0A0B4KI94-F1
#
_cell.length_a   1.000
_cell.length_b   1.000
_cell.length_c   1.000
_cell.angle_alpha   90.00
_cell.angle_beta   90.00
_cell.angle_gamma   90.00
#
_symmetry.space_group_name_H-M   'P 1'
#
loop_
_entity.id
_entity.type
_entity.pdbx_description
1 polymer ?
#
loop_
_entity_poly.entity_id
_entity_poly.type
_entity_poly.pdbx_seq_one_letter_code
_entity_poly.pdbx_strand_id
1 'polypeptide(L)'
;LTESVEFFREIVTGPFEKFTQVTTILPLTGQQYSEKVSENCVAIWKSIGIYTDAEAKAIEKFLEVFKDQNFPPGASILFTQSPNGSLTISFSKDASIPEAGNVVIENKLLSEAVLESIIGKHGVSPEARQSVAARLSELLKYSCHN
;
A
#
# COMPACT_ATOMS: atom_id res chain seq x y z
N LEU A 1 15.55 12.33 -7.46
CA LEU A 1 14.83 11.05 -7.32
C LEU A 1 13.31 11.23 -7.24
N THR A 2 12.80 12.26 -6.56
CA THR A 2 11.35 12.50 -6.39
C THR A 2 10.52 12.42 -7.68
N GLU A 3 11.00 13.01 -8.78
CA GLU A 3 10.27 12.99 -10.07
C GLU A 3 10.47 11.70 -10.89
N SER A 4 11.35 10.78 -10.49
CA SER A 4 11.61 9.56 -11.26
C SER A 4 10.50 8.54 -11.04
N VAL A 5 9.76 8.23 -12.10
CA VAL A 5 8.69 7.21 -12.04
C VAL A 5 9.31 5.82 -11.88
N GLU A 6 10.40 5.57 -12.60
CA GLU A 6 11.12 4.30 -12.63
C GLU A 6 11.68 3.94 -11.26
N PHE A 7 12.31 4.90 -10.57
CA PHE A 7 12.85 4.71 -9.22
C PHE A 7 11.78 4.24 -8.23
N PHE A 8 10.60 4.87 -8.25
CA PHE A 8 9.51 4.48 -7.35
C PHE A 8 8.85 3.16 -7.77
N ARG A 9 8.79 2.89 -9.07
CA ARG A 9 8.31 1.61 -9.56
C ARG A 9 9.20 0.46 -9.08
N GLU A 10 10.51 0.63 -9.11
CA GLU A 10 11.45 -0.35 -8.56
C GLU A 10 11.30 -0.54 -7.05
N ILE A 11 10.97 0.51 -6.31
CA ILE A 11 10.64 0.38 -4.88
C ILE A 11 9.36 -0.46 -4.70
N VAL A 12 8.30 -0.13 -5.43
CA VAL A 12 7.01 -0.83 -5.33
C VAL A 12 7.15 -2.31 -5.70
N THR A 13 7.76 -2.62 -6.84
CA THR A 13 7.85 -3.99 -7.37
C THR A 13 9.11 -4.74 -6.93
N GLY A 14 9.97 -4.11 -6.11
CA GLY A 14 11.27 -4.67 -5.74
C GLY A 14 11.18 -5.99 -4.96
N PRO A 15 12.20 -6.86 -5.01
CA PRO A 15 12.16 -8.19 -4.39
C PRO A 15 12.49 -8.15 -2.88
N PHE A 16 11.85 -7.24 -2.15
CA PHE A 16 11.98 -7.08 -0.71
C PHE A 16 10.62 -6.75 -0.10
N GLU A 17 10.47 -7.01 1.19
CA GLU A 17 9.24 -6.68 1.91
C GLU A 17 9.09 -5.17 2.08
N LYS A 18 7.86 -4.68 2.01
CA LYS A 18 7.52 -3.29 2.37
C LYS A 18 6.44 -3.28 3.43
N PHE A 19 6.58 -2.35 4.34
CA PHE A 19 5.61 -2.10 5.38
C PHE A 19 5.08 -0.68 5.27
N THR A 20 3.76 -0.53 5.28
CA THR A 20 3.07 0.75 5.21
C THR A 20 2.12 0.87 6.39
N GLN A 21 2.22 1.98 7.13
CA GLN A 21 1.29 2.31 8.21
C GLN A 21 0.55 3.60 7.85
N VAL A 22 -0.78 3.51 7.76
CA VAL A 22 -1.67 4.64 7.50
C VAL A 22 -2.41 4.96 8.77
N THR A 23 -2.07 6.07 9.42
CA THR A 23 -2.73 6.55 10.65
C THR A 23 -3.73 7.65 10.33
N THR A 24 -4.96 7.50 10.82
CA THR A 24 -6.03 8.46 10.56
C THR A 24 -5.92 9.69 11.45
N ILE A 25 -6.05 10.88 10.85
CA ILE A 25 -6.17 12.15 11.58
C ILE A 25 -7.64 12.51 11.78
N LEU A 26 -8.47 12.24 10.76
CA LEU A 26 -9.92 12.38 10.80
C LEU A 26 -10.57 11.00 10.79
N PRO A 27 -11.78 10.84 11.36
CA PRO A 27 -12.51 9.58 11.31
C PRO A 27 -12.72 9.10 9.87
N LEU A 28 -12.51 7.81 9.63
CA LEU A 28 -12.68 7.18 8.32
C LEU A 28 -13.28 5.79 8.51
N THR A 29 -14.33 5.46 7.76
CA THR A 29 -14.84 4.08 7.77
C THR A 29 -13.97 3.20 6.86
N GLY A 30 -13.91 1.90 7.17
CA GLY A 30 -13.20 0.96 6.30
C GLY A 30 -13.80 0.88 4.91
N GLN A 31 -15.11 1.03 4.77
CA GLN A 31 -15.77 1.12 3.47
C GLN A 31 -15.26 2.32 2.65
N GLN A 32 -15.25 3.52 3.23
CA GLN A 32 -14.75 4.73 2.55
C GLN A 32 -13.29 4.58 2.09
N TYR A 33 -12.44 4.00 2.94
CA TYR A 33 -11.05 3.75 2.60
C TYR A 33 -10.91 2.71 1.48
N SER A 34 -11.53 1.55 1.66
CA SER A 34 -11.33 0.39 0.80
C SER A 34 -11.97 0.54 -0.57
N GLU A 35 -13.13 1.19 -0.68
CA GLU A 35 -13.77 1.52 -1.96
C GLU A 35 -12.86 2.42 -2.79
N LYS A 36 -12.29 3.48 -2.18
CA LYS A 36 -11.45 4.42 -2.91
C LYS A 36 -10.17 3.78 -3.46
N VAL A 37 -9.53 2.93 -2.66
CA VAL A 37 -8.36 2.15 -3.09
C VAL A 37 -8.76 1.19 -4.22
N SER A 38 -9.87 0.45 -4.04
CA SER A 38 -10.33 -0.55 -5.00
C SER A 38 -10.72 0.05 -6.36
N GLU A 39 -11.47 1.16 -6.36
CA GLU A 39 -11.87 1.88 -7.58
C GLU A 39 -10.67 2.25 -8.44
N ASN A 40 -9.64 2.84 -7.82
CA ASN A 40 -8.43 3.25 -8.51
C ASN A 40 -7.69 2.04 -9.10
N CYS A 41 -7.55 0.95 -8.33
CA CYS A 41 -6.90 -0.27 -8.78
C CYS A 41 -7.63 -0.89 -9.99
N VAL A 42 -8.95 -1.07 -9.88
CA VAL A 42 -9.77 -1.69 -10.93
C VAL A 42 -9.75 -0.86 -12.20
N ALA A 43 -9.83 0.46 -12.11
CA ALA A 43 -9.78 1.34 -13.28
C ALA A 43 -8.44 1.21 -14.04
N ILE A 44 -7.32 1.22 -13.31
CA ILE A 44 -5.98 1.07 -13.90
C ILE A 44 -5.85 -0.31 -14.55
N TRP A 45 -6.16 -1.39 -13.83
CA TRP A 45 -6.00 -2.76 -14.33
C TRP A 45 -6.86 -3.05 -15.55
N LYS A 46 -8.09 -2.52 -15.60
CA LYS A 46 -8.95 -2.61 -16.78
C LYS A 46 -8.36 -1.84 -17.96
N SER A 47 -7.84 -0.63 -17.74
CA SER A 47 -7.29 0.21 -18.80
C SER A 47 -6.06 -0.41 -19.49
N ILE A 48 -5.27 -1.20 -18.76
CA ILE A 48 -4.08 -1.90 -19.29
C ILE A 48 -4.33 -3.38 -19.59
N GLY A 49 -5.58 -3.85 -19.49
CA GLY A 49 -5.98 -5.20 -19.89
C GLY A 49 -5.49 -6.34 -19.00
N ILE A 50 -5.20 -6.07 -17.72
CA ILE A 50 -4.69 -7.08 -16.76
C ILE A 50 -5.69 -7.44 -15.65
N TYR A 51 -6.91 -6.92 -15.69
CA TYR A 51 -7.95 -7.22 -14.71
C TYR A 51 -8.62 -8.57 -15.02
N THR A 52 -8.30 -9.60 -14.24
CA THR A 52 -8.87 -10.95 -14.38
C THR A 52 -9.77 -11.31 -13.18
N ASP A 53 -10.35 -12.52 -13.22
CA ASP A 53 -11.12 -13.07 -12.09
C ASP A 53 -10.31 -13.16 -10.79
N ALA A 54 -8.99 -13.33 -10.88
CA ALA A 54 -8.12 -13.36 -9.71
C ALA A 54 -8.08 -11.99 -9.02
N GLU A 55 -7.95 -10.90 -9.79
CA GLU A 55 -7.97 -9.53 -9.28
C GLU A 55 -9.37 -9.16 -8.76
N ALA A 56 -10.44 -9.61 -9.44
CA ALA A 56 -11.80 -9.39 -8.97
C ALA A 56 -12.04 -10.01 -7.58
N LYS A 57 -11.66 -11.28 -7.39
CA LYS A 57 -11.75 -11.96 -6.08
C LYS A 57 -10.87 -11.31 -5.01
N ALA A 58 -9.69 -10.83 -5.40
CA ALA A 58 -8.81 -10.12 -4.47
C ALA A 58 -9.44 -8.81 -3.98
N ILE A 59 -10.09 -8.06 -4.87
CA ILE A 59 -10.83 -6.83 -4.52
C ILE A 59 -12.04 -7.13 -3.64
N GLU A 60 -12.83 -8.16 -3.96
CA GLU A 60 -13.95 -8.59 -3.12
C GLU A 60 -13.48 -8.92 -1.69
N LYS A 61 -12.40 -9.70 -1.57
CA LYS A 61 -11.80 -10.03 -0.27
C LYS A 61 -11.28 -8.77 0.43
N PHE A 62 -10.63 -7.87 -0.30
CA PHE A 62 -10.15 -6.60 0.25
C PHE A 62 -11.32 -5.79 0.84
N LEU A 63 -12.41 -5.58 0.10
CA LEU A 63 -13.59 -4.87 0.59
C LEU A 63 -14.20 -5.53 1.83
N GLU A 64 -14.32 -6.86 1.84
CA GLU A 64 -14.89 -7.60 2.98
C GLU A 64 -14.03 -7.43 4.25
N VAL A 65 -12.70 -7.39 4.13
CA VAL A 65 -11.79 -7.17 5.27
C VAL A 65 -12.03 -5.81 5.96
N PHE A 66 -12.46 -4.80 5.18
CA PHE A 66 -12.69 -3.44 5.68
C PHE A 66 -14.14 -3.13 6.05
N LYS A 67 -15.09 -3.99 5.67
CA LYS A 67 -16.55 -3.73 5.76
C LYS A 67 -17.02 -3.29 7.14
N ASP A 68 -16.59 -4.00 8.18
CA ASP A 68 -17.00 -3.72 9.57
C ASP A 68 -15.97 -2.88 10.35
N GLN A 69 -14.98 -2.30 9.65
CA GLN A 69 -13.92 -1.52 10.28
C GLN A 69 -14.28 -0.04 10.38
N ASN A 70 -13.86 0.59 11.47
CA ASN A 70 -13.95 2.03 11.65
C ASN A 70 -12.65 2.55 12.28
N PHE A 71 -12.14 3.66 11.73
CA PHE A 71 -10.85 4.22 12.10
C PHE A 71 -11.05 5.61 12.73
N PRO A 72 -11.24 5.70 14.06
CA PRO A 72 -11.19 6.98 14.75
C PRO A 72 -9.80 7.62 14.62
N PRO A 73 -9.64 8.92 14.92
CA PRO A 73 -8.33 9.56 14.94
C PRO A 73 -7.31 8.78 15.79
N GLY A 74 -6.13 8.53 15.25
CA GLY A 74 -5.07 7.74 15.87
C GLY A 74 -5.11 6.24 15.56
N ALA A 75 -6.22 5.72 15.03
CA ALA A 75 -6.27 4.35 14.53
C ALA A 75 -5.37 4.20 13.28
N SER A 76 -4.87 2.99 13.05
CA SER A 76 -3.98 2.70 11.94
C SER A 76 -4.41 1.47 11.15
N ILE A 77 -4.22 1.56 9.84
CA ILE A 77 -4.24 0.43 8.92
C ILE A 77 -2.79 0.10 8.58
N LEU A 78 -2.42 -1.17 8.69
CA LEU A 78 -1.06 -1.62 8.46
C LEU A 78 -1.07 -2.63 7.32
N PHE A 79 -0.17 -2.41 6.36
CA PHE A 79 0.00 -3.26 5.19
C PHE A 79 1.41 -3.80 5.13
N THR A 80 1.54 -5.11 5.04
CA THR A 80 2.81 -5.77 4.72
C THR A 80 2.71 -6.35 3.32
N GLN A 81 3.49 -5.79 2.39
CA GLN A 81 3.65 -6.28 1.04
C GLN A 81 4.79 -7.29 1.01
N SER A 82 4.46 -8.57 0.88
CA SER A 82 5.45 -9.64 0.72
C SER A 82 6.14 -9.54 -0.65
N PRO A 83 7.46 -9.83 -0.73
CA PRO A 83 8.15 -9.94 -2.01
C PRO A 83 7.57 -11.04 -2.92
N ASN A 84 6.82 -11.99 -2.34
CA ASN A 84 6.20 -13.10 -3.08
C ASN A 84 4.81 -12.74 -3.65
N GLY A 85 4.34 -11.50 -3.47
CA GLY A 85 3.09 -11.03 -4.06
C GLY A 85 1.84 -11.20 -3.19
N SER A 86 2.00 -11.34 -1.87
CA SER A 86 0.87 -11.31 -0.94
C SER A 86 0.79 -9.98 -0.20
N LEU A 87 -0.43 -9.62 0.22
CA LEU A 87 -0.72 -8.44 1.04
C LEU A 87 -1.29 -8.90 2.39
N THR A 88 -0.55 -8.66 3.46
CA THR A 88 -1.06 -8.82 4.83
C THR A 88 -1.64 -7.50 5.30
N ILE A 89 -2.84 -7.54 5.87
CA ILE A 89 -3.56 -6.39 6.40
C ILE A 89 -3.76 -6.59 7.89
N SER A 90 -3.44 -5.57 8.68
CA SER A 90 -3.72 -5.50 10.11
C SER A 90 -4.33 -4.16 10.47
N PHE A 91 -5.00 -4.12 11.63
CA PHE A 91 -5.61 -2.93 12.17
C PHE A 91 -5.12 -2.67 13.59
N SER A 92 -4.95 -1.40 13.93
CA SER A 92 -4.56 -0.96 15.27
C SER A 92 -5.41 0.21 15.70
N LYS A 93 -5.75 0.25 17.00
CA LYS A 93 -6.56 1.34 17.59
C LYS A 93 -5.71 2.52 18.04
N ASP A 94 -4.41 2.33 18.23
CA ASP A 94 -3.50 3.26 18.90
C ASP A 94 -2.14 3.42 18.19
N ALA A 95 -2.09 3.00 16.91
CA ALA A 95 -0.89 2.99 16.07
C ALA A 95 0.22 2.01 16.51
N SER A 96 -0.02 1.14 17.49
CA SER A 96 0.84 -0.01 17.76
C SER A 96 0.86 -1.00 16.58
N ILE A 97 1.96 -1.71 16.39
CA ILE A 97 2.06 -2.79 15.39
C ILE A 97 1.55 -4.08 16.04
N PRO A 98 0.47 -4.71 15.55
CA PRO A 98 -0.03 -5.97 16.11
C PRO A 98 0.96 -7.12 15.91
N GLU A 99 1.04 -8.04 16.88
CA GLU A 99 1.93 -9.22 16.79
C GLU A 99 1.55 -10.18 15.64
N ALA A 100 0.28 -10.21 15.23
CA ALA A 100 -0.22 -11.06 14.16
C ALA A 100 -0.95 -10.26 13.08
N GLY A 101 -0.78 -10.69 11.83
CA GLY A 101 -1.56 -10.25 10.67
C GLY A 101 -3.04 -10.61 10.82
N ASN A 102 -3.97 -9.71 10.51
CA ASN A 102 -5.39 -10.07 10.55
C ASN A 102 -5.77 -10.94 9.36
N VAL A 103 -5.41 -10.52 8.15
CA VAL A 103 -5.80 -11.20 6.91
C VAL A 103 -4.68 -11.12 5.88
N VAL A 104 -4.46 -12.22 5.16
CA VAL A 104 -3.54 -12.29 4.01
C VAL A 104 -4.35 -12.43 2.72
N ILE A 105 -4.04 -11.61 1.72
CA ILE A 105 -4.61 -11.67 0.36
C ILE A 105 -3.49 -12.02 -0.62
N GLU A 106 -3.60 -13.18 -1.26
CA GLU A 106 -2.66 -13.68 -2.26
C GLU A 106 -2.97 -13.09 -3.63
N ASN A 107 -2.55 -11.85 -3.87
CA ASN A 107 -2.64 -11.21 -5.18
C ASN A 107 -1.56 -10.13 -5.33
N LYS A 108 -0.64 -10.35 -6.27
CA LYS A 108 0.53 -9.49 -6.47
C LYS A 108 0.15 -8.07 -6.93
N LEU A 109 -0.83 -7.96 -7.82
CA LEU A 109 -1.25 -6.66 -8.33
C LEU A 109 -1.86 -5.81 -7.21
N LEU A 110 -2.72 -6.40 -6.38
CA LEU A 110 -3.28 -5.73 -5.22
C LEU A 110 -2.20 -5.36 -4.20
N SER A 111 -1.24 -6.24 -3.94
CA SER A 111 -0.18 -5.97 -2.96
C SER A 111 0.72 -4.80 -3.36
N GLU A 112 1.04 -4.68 -4.66
CA GLU A 112 1.78 -3.55 -5.21
C GLU A 112 0.93 -2.27 -5.27
N ALA A 113 -0.36 -2.39 -5.59
CA ALA A 113 -1.23 -1.24 -5.82
C ALA A 113 -1.46 -0.39 -4.57
N VAL A 114 -1.41 -0.98 -3.36
CA VAL A 114 -1.53 -0.20 -2.12
C VAL A 114 -0.38 0.81 -2.00
N LEU A 115 0.87 0.37 -2.15
CA LEU A 115 2.02 1.27 -2.04
C LEU A 115 2.09 2.23 -3.24
N GLU A 116 1.78 1.76 -4.44
CA GLU A 116 1.68 2.60 -5.65
C GLU A 116 0.65 3.73 -5.46
N SER A 117 -0.47 3.46 -4.78
CA SER A 117 -1.50 4.49 -4.50
C SER A 117 -1.01 5.60 -3.58
N ILE A 118 0.10 5.41 -2.85
CA ILE A 118 0.65 6.37 -1.89
C ILE A 118 1.81 7.12 -2.51
N ILE A 119 2.84 6.39 -2.97
CA ILE A 119 4.11 6.97 -3.42
C ILE A 119 4.32 6.88 -4.93
N GLY A 120 3.41 6.25 -5.68
CA GLY A 120 3.48 6.14 -7.14
C GLY A 120 3.33 7.48 -7.85
N LYS A 121 3.37 7.45 -9.19
CA LYS A 121 3.29 8.68 -10.00
C LYS A 121 2.01 9.49 -9.75
N HIS A 122 0.90 8.77 -9.56
CA HIS A 122 -0.42 9.32 -9.26
C HIS A 122 -0.81 9.08 -7.80
N GLY A 123 0.19 8.88 -6.93
CA GLY A 123 -0.01 8.60 -5.51
C GLY A 123 -0.60 9.80 -4.77
N VAL A 124 -1.29 9.51 -3.66
CA VAL A 124 -2.01 10.52 -2.88
C VAL A 124 -1.14 11.30 -1.90
N SER A 125 0.13 10.91 -1.68
CA SER A 125 1.04 11.57 -0.73
C SER A 125 2.37 11.99 -1.37
N PRO A 126 2.41 13.18 -2.00
CA PRO A 126 3.64 13.77 -2.52
C PRO A 126 4.76 13.89 -1.47
N GLU A 127 4.41 14.19 -0.22
CA GLU A 127 5.35 14.35 0.89
C GLU A 127 5.99 13.01 1.29
N ALA A 128 5.21 11.92 1.32
CA ALA A 128 5.75 10.58 1.56
C ALA A 128 6.72 10.19 0.44
N ARG A 129 6.34 10.43 -0.82
CA ARG A 129 7.19 10.22 -2.00
C ARG A 129 8.49 11.02 -1.87
N GLN A 130 8.43 12.31 -1.55
CA GLN A 130 9.61 13.15 -1.37
C GLN A 130 10.51 12.65 -0.23
N SER A 131 9.92 12.26 0.91
CA SER A 131 10.65 11.74 2.08
C SER A 131 11.43 10.46 1.74
N VAL A 132 10.79 9.52 1.04
CA VAL A 132 11.42 8.29 0.56
C VAL A 132 12.58 8.61 -0.39
N ALA A 133 12.35 9.48 -1.38
CA ALA A 133 13.38 9.88 -2.34
C ALA A 133 14.61 10.51 -1.67
N ALA A 134 14.40 11.44 -0.72
CA ALA A 134 15.48 12.13 -0.04
C ALA A 134 16.32 11.16 0.80
N ARG A 135 15.68 10.37 1.66
CA ARG A 135 16.36 9.48 2.62
C ARG A 135 17.04 8.31 1.93
N LEU A 136 16.42 7.71 0.91
CA LEU A 136 17.08 6.66 0.12
C LEU A 136 18.26 7.20 -0.68
N SER A 137 18.18 8.43 -1.20
CA SER A 137 19.32 9.03 -1.89
C SER A 137 20.56 9.14 -1.00
N GLU A 138 20.38 9.41 0.30
CA GLU A 138 21.46 9.48 1.26
C GLU A 138 22.00 8.07 1.57
N LEU A 139 21.12 7.13 1.88
CA LEU A 139 21.50 5.74 2.20
C LEU A 139 22.27 5.05 1.06
N LEU A 140 21.84 5.25 -0.19
CA LEU A 140 22.50 4.68 -1.36
C LEU A 140 23.90 5.27 -1.60
N LYS A 141 24.15 6.52 -1.22
CA LYS A 141 25.49 7.11 -1.29
C LYS A 141 26.43 6.47 -0.27
N TYR A 142 25.95 6.22 0.95
CA TYR A 142 26.74 5.57 2.00
C TYR A 142 27.09 4.12 1.68
N SER A 143 26.17 3.38 1.05
CA SER A 143 26.38 1.96 0.73
C SER A 143 27.34 1.71 -0.43
N CYS A 144 27.71 2.73 -1.22
CA CYS A 144 28.78 2.63 -2.22
C CYS A 144 30.18 2.93 -1.68
N HIS A 145 30.33 3.30 -0.40
CA HIS A 145 31.61 3.66 0.22
C HIS A 145 32.14 2.61 1.22
N ASN A 146 31.43 1.49 1.38
CA ASN A 146 31.84 0.31 2.15
C ASN A 146 31.92 -0.91 1.23
#